data_AF-A0A378IVJ0-F1
#
_entry.id   AF-A0A378IVJ0-F1
#
_cell.length_a   1.000
_cell.length_b   1.000
_cell.length_c   1.000
_cell.angle_alpha   90.00
_cell.angle_beta   90.00
_cell.angle_gamma   90.00
#
_symmetry.space_group_name_H-M   'P 1'
#
loop_
_entity.id
_entity.type
_entity.pdbx_description
1 polymer ?
#
loop_
_entity_poly.entity_id
_entity_poly.type
_entity_poly.pdbx_seq_one_letter_code
_entity_poly.pdbx_strand_id
1 'polypeptide(L)'
;MPPILDSEMYKVMENDLHTLFHDIYKHNKKNRDEIFLQANDFLDNLSDCITDHSRLLFTKISPEEILYFKDNKSEESREKFQNIDEMINYFNNLSMLINFSVLQQEDPTLRVFYYDMYIQLMNFCYLKGDFFAANAIYSGLVATNLSDTIDWKQLSRQSRSIWDDRETDFNRLCSPGTSYNTYVELSKKFKTPLIPVLQSFLGMQVYAKQAYDFFVDEHKRIQAKLHELDIEIHRVLNDIQRETTSWSQDYYKYMKDVYLPQSIFEYTKLIQEYEALLSEHGGPIAKQFHKDENAKQLVALVESTLLENQSVLEVFPQNEKIVGMLQEIETIKSKYTELEEFEDMPWQLKKTNCTSVKAKPVGKYTSEVFAKFAMPQMEENTDTDESPIPVVSKLRKKDTYHLPSRVKLMLELEQAIEDHKPKKVKVGPGNHCFFKRQEARNSEVMEQEDLGSEVMEIGVMDVDVIGHDEDDLQYGTSMVN
;
A
#
# COMPACT_ATOMS: atom_id res chain seq x y z
N MET A 1 -9.73 -13.16 -37.12
CA MET A 1 -8.47 -13.75 -36.61
C MET A 1 -8.78 -15.17 -36.17
N PRO A 2 -7.88 -16.17 -36.23
CA PRO A 2 -8.17 -17.48 -35.62
C PRO A 2 -8.58 -17.31 -34.15
N PRO A 3 -9.44 -18.20 -33.60
CA PRO A 3 -9.83 -18.14 -32.20
C PRO A 3 -8.60 -18.24 -31.32
N ILE A 4 -8.52 -17.35 -30.33
CA ILE A 4 -7.38 -17.30 -29.39
C ILE A 4 -7.61 -18.29 -28.26
N LEU A 5 -8.87 -18.39 -27.80
CA LEU A 5 -9.30 -19.41 -26.85
C LEU A 5 -9.82 -20.62 -27.65
N ASP A 6 -9.11 -21.74 -27.53
CA ASP A 6 -9.38 -22.99 -28.25
C ASP A 6 -9.17 -24.27 -27.41
N SER A 7 -8.89 -24.14 -26.11
CA SER A 7 -8.76 -25.28 -25.20
C SER A 7 -10.06 -26.08 -25.09
N GLU A 8 -9.93 -27.36 -24.73
CA GLU A 8 -11.11 -28.24 -24.58
C GLU A 8 -12.06 -27.71 -23.50
N MET A 9 -11.52 -27.20 -22.38
CA MET A 9 -12.33 -26.65 -21.29
C MET A 9 -13.06 -25.39 -21.71
N TYR A 10 -12.40 -24.51 -22.46
CA TYR A 10 -13.05 -23.33 -23.02
C TYR A 10 -14.14 -23.69 -24.04
N LYS A 11 -13.88 -24.65 -24.93
CA LYS A 11 -14.86 -25.13 -25.91
C LYS A 11 -16.13 -25.69 -25.28
N VAL A 12 -16.03 -26.36 -24.13
CA VAL A 12 -17.21 -26.80 -23.37
C VAL A 12 -18.05 -25.61 -22.93
N MET A 13 -17.41 -24.60 -22.31
CA MET A 13 -18.10 -23.38 -21.87
C MET A 13 -18.67 -22.57 -23.04
N GLU A 14 -17.94 -22.47 -24.15
CA GLU A 14 -18.40 -21.81 -25.38
C GLU A 14 -19.62 -22.52 -25.97
N ASN A 15 -19.63 -23.86 -25.98
CA ASN A 15 -20.79 -24.64 -26.44
C ASN A 15 -22.02 -24.44 -25.55
N ASP A 16 -21.84 -24.38 -24.23
CA ASP A 16 -22.92 -24.11 -23.28
C ASP A 16 -23.50 -22.72 -23.52
N LEU A 17 -22.65 -21.69 -23.67
CA LEU A 17 -23.09 -20.32 -23.99
C LEU A 17 -23.77 -20.22 -25.36
N HIS A 18 -23.25 -20.89 -26.39
CA HIS A 18 -23.88 -20.90 -27.71
C HIS A 18 -25.24 -21.60 -27.71
N THR A 19 -25.37 -22.67 -26.92
CA THR A 19 -26.65 -23.38 -26.74
C THR A 19 -27.65 -22.46 -26.04
N LEU A 20 -27.26 -21.84 -24.93
CA LEU A 20 -28.09 -20.85 -24.21
C LEU A 20 -28.47 -19.68 -25.10
N PHE A 21 -27.54 -19.14 -25.90
CA PHE A 21 -27.84 -18.09 -26.87
C PHE A 21 -28.90 -18.54 -27.86
N HIS A 22 -28.75 -19.73 -28.45
CA HIS A 22 -29.71 -20.25 -29.41
C HIS A 22 -31.08 -20.46 -28.78
N ASP A 23 -31.13 -21.02 -27.57
CA ASP A 23 -32.38 -21.26 -26.87
C ASP A 23 -33.04 -19.93 -26.51
N ILE A 24 -32.34 -18.99 -25.89
CA ILE A 24 -32.87 -17.67 -25.54
C ILE A 24 -33.30 -16.90 -26.80
N TYR A 25 -32.53 -16.94 -27.88
CA TYR A 25 -32.83 -16.17 -29.08
C TYR A 25 -33.95 -16.78 -29.94
N LYS A 26 -34.12 -18.11 -29.92
CA LYS A 26 -35.10 -18.84 -30.76
C LYS A 26 -36.25 -19.47 -29.96
N HIS A 27 -36.37 -19.20 -28.66
CA HIS A 27 -37.38 -19.86 -27.84
C HIS A 27 -38.82 -19.55 -28.26
N ASN A 28 -39.66 -20.59 -28.15
CA ASN A 28 -41.10 -20.40 -28.03
C ASN A 28 -41.44 -20.10 -26.56
N LYS A 29 -42.48 -19.29 -26.31
CA LYS A 29 -42.91 -18.88 -24.94
C LYS A 29 -43.07 -20.03 -23.95
N LYS A 30 -43.34 -21.26 -24.42
CA LYS A 30 -43.56 -22.45 -23.60
C LYS A 30 -42.30 -23.00 -22.92
N ASN A 31 -41.11 -22.73 -23.44
CA ASN A 31 -39.86 -23.30 -22.92
C ASN A 31 -39.11 -22.32 -22.00
N ARG A 32 -39.71 -21.17 -21.68
CA ARG A 32 -39.03 -20.08 -20.94
C ARG A 32 -38.57 -20.49 -19.56
N ASP A 33 -39.33 -21.32 -18.85
CA ASP A 33 -38.96 -21.74 -17.49
C ASP A 33 -37.78 -22.72 -17.51
N GLU A 34 -37.72 -23.61 -18.51
CA GLU A 34 -36.60 -24.53 -18.70
C GLU A 34 -35.31 -23.77 -19.06
N ILE A 35 -35.40 -22.81 -19.99
CA ILE A 35 -34.27 -21.98 -20.40
C ILE A 35 -33.77 -21.10 -19.24
N PHE A 36 -34.71 -20.60 -18.44
CA PHE A 36 -34.39 -19.90 -17.20
C PHE A 36 -33.58 -20.78 -16.25
N LEU A 37 -34.05 -22.00 -15.96
CA LEU A 37 -33.34 -22.93 -15.08
C LEU A 37 -31.94 -23.23 -15.62
N GLN A 38 -31.81 -23.53 -16.92
CA GLN A 38 -30.51 -23.80 -17.55
C GLN A 38 -29.54 -22.61 -17.43
N ALA A 39 -30.01 -21.40 -17.71
CA ALA A 39 -29.17 -20.20 -17.61
C ALA A 39 -28.79 -19.88 -16.15
N ASN A 40 -29.71 -20.07 -15.21
CA ASN A 40 -29.45 -19.88 -13.79
C ASN A 40 -28.46 -20.93 -13.27
N ASP A 41 -28.66 -22.21 -13.59
CA ASP A 41 -27.76 -23.30 -13.20
C ASP A 41 -26.36 -23.12 -13.80
N PHE A 42 -26.27 -22.66 -15.05
CA PHE A 42 -24.98 -22.33 -15.66
C PHE A 42 -24.24 -21.25 -14.86
N LEU A 43 -24.90 -20.13 -14.56
CA LEU A 43 -24.31 -19.02 -13.81
C LEU A 43 -23.96 -19.43 -12.37
N ASP A 44 -24.82 -20.19 -11.72
CA ASP A 44 -24.63 -20.65 -10.35
C ASP A 44 -23.41 -21.57 -10.25
N ASN A 45 -23.36 -22.62 -11.09
CA ASN A 45 -22.23 -23.56 -11.14
C ASN A 45 -20.91 -22.86 -11.48
N LEU A 46 -20.89 -21.97 -12.48
CA LEU A 46 -19.66 -21.29 -12.87
C LEU A 46 -19.20 -20.30 -11.79
N SER A 47 -20.13 -19.56 -11.17
CA SER A 47 -19.79 -18.66 -10.07
C SER A 47 -19.32 -19.39 -8.82
N ASP A 48 -19.83 -20.60 -8.53
CA ASP A 48 -19.31 -21.44 -7.44
C ASP A 48 -17.88 -21.87 -7.72
N CYS A 49 -17.58 -22.41 -8.92
CA CYS A 49 -16.21 -22.77 -9.30
C CYS A 49 -15.24 -21.59 -9.20
N ILE A 50 -15.68 -20.38 -9.59
CA ILE A 50 -14.87 -19.16 -9.49
C ILE A 50 -14.65 -18.79 -8.01
N THR A 51 -15.74 -18.72 -7.23
CA THR A 51 -15.72 -18.32 -5.82
C THR A 51 -14.87 -19.28 -4.98
N ASP A 52 -15.02 -20.57 -5.19
CA ASP A 52 -14.25 -21.61 -4.49
C ASP A 52 -12.76 -21.55 -4.82
N HIS A 53 -12.42 -21.26 -6.08
CA HIS A 53 -11.03 -21.08 -6.48
C HIS A 53 -10.42 -19.81 -5.88
N SER A 54 -11.12 -18.68 -5.94
CA SER A 54 -10.70 -17.44 -5.28
C SER A 54 -10.47 -17.66 -3.79
N ARG A 55 -11.39 -18.35 -3.11
CA ARG A 55 -11.29 -18.64 -1.67
C ARG A 55 -10.11 -19.55 -1.35
N LEU A 56 -9.89 -20.58 -2.16
CA LEU A 56 -8.74 -21.47 -2.04
C LEU A 56 -7.42 -20.71 -2.16
N LEU A 57 -7.29 -19.79 -3.11
CA LEU A 57 -6.08 -18.97 -3.26
C LEU A 57 -5.93 -17.99 -2.08
N PHE A 58 -6.99 -17.27 -1.73
CA PHE A 58 -6.96 -16.28 -0.66
C PHE A 58 -6.57 -16.88 0.69
N THR A 59 -7.09 -18.06 1.03
CA THR A 59 -6.82 -18.73 2.31
C THR A 59 -5.39 -19.26 2.45
N LYS A 60 -4.63 -19.38 1.35
CA LYS A 60 -3.20 -19.70 1.37
C LYS A 60 -2.33 -18.51 1.76
N ILE A 61 -2.83 -17.27 1.60
CA ILE A 61 -2.08 -16.06 1.92
C ILE A 61 -1.93 -15.97 3.44
N SER A 62 -0.68 -15.86 3.90
CA SER A 62 -0.41 -15.62 5.31
C SER A 62 -0.72 -14.16 5.71
N PRO A 63 -1.14 -13.89 6.97
CA PRO A 63 -1.29 -12.52 7.44
C PRO A 63 -0.01 -11.68 7.25
N GLU A 64 1.15 -12.29 7.43
CA GLU A 64 2.45 -11.65 7.24
C GLU A 64 2.70 -11.21 5.80
N GLU A 65 2.26 -12.00 4.81
CA GLU A 65 2.35 -11.64 3.39
C GLU A 65 1.64 -10.32 3.11
N ILE A 66 0.44 -10.12 3.67
CA ILE A 66 -0.32 -8.87 3.52
C ILE A 66 0.32 -7.75 4.35
N LEU A 67 0.57 -7.97 5.63
CA LEU A 67 1.03 -6.93 6.56
C LEU A 67 2.42 -6.36 6.23
N TYR A 68 3.26 -7.14 5.57
CA TYR A 68 4.61 -6.74 5.15
C TYR A 68 4.77 -6.61 3.64
N PHE A 69 3.66 -6.60 2.91
CA PHE A 69 3.65 -6.38 1.48
C PHE A 69 4.37 -5.08 1.11
N LYS A 70 5.10 -5.14 -0.01
CA LYS A 70 5.85 -4.02 -0.58
C LYS A 70 5.89 -4.19 -2.10
N ASP A 71 5.41 -3.20 -2.85
CA ASP A 71 5.25 -3.26 -4.31
C ASP A 71 6.56 -3.52 -5.08
N ASN A 72 7.68 -2.92 -4.66
CA ASN A 72 8.93 -2.96 -5.44
C ASN A 72 10.04 -3.67 -4.68
N LYS A 73 10.41 -4.91 -5.07
CA LYS A 73 11.63 -5.55 -4.55
C LYS A 73 12.27 -6.64 -5.44
N SER A 74 13.53 -6.92 -5.14
CA SER A 74 14.40 -7.97 -5.72
C SER A 74 13.82 -9.38 -5.65
N GLU A 75 14.21 -10.25 -6.59
CA GLU A 75 13.73 -11.65 -6.74
C GLU A 75 13.74 -12.45 -5.42
N GLU A 76 14.81 -12.40 -4.61
CA GLU A 76 14.91 -13.12 -3.32
C GLU A 76 13.81 -12.76 -2.29
N SER A 77 13.19 -11.60 -2.44
CA SER A 77 12.12 -11.17 -1.55
C SER A 77 10.72 -11.51 -2.08
N ARG A 78 10.63 -11.92 -3.35
CA ARG A 78 9.36 -12.26 -4.02
C ARG A 78 8.86 -13.65 -3.63
N GLU A 79 9.76 -14.58 -3.29
CA GLU A 79 9.40 -15.87 -2.68
C GLU A 79 8.55 -15.70 -1.40
N LYS A 80 8.70 -14.58 -0.69
CA LYS A 80 7.92 -14.30 0.53
C LYS A 80 6.48 -13.87 0.27
N PHE A 81 6.11 -13.58 -0.97
CA PHE A 81 4.79 -13.10 -1.37
C PHE A 81 4.16 -13.98 -2.46
N GLN A 82 4.62 -15.22 -2.60
CA GLN A 82 4.18 -16.12 -3.65
C GLN A 82 2.66 -16.33 -3.66
N ASN A 83 1.99 -16.39 -2.52
CA ASN A 83 0.54 -16.62 -2.50
C ASN A 83 -0.23 -15.37 -2.96
N ILE A 84 0.29 -14.17 -2.66
CA ILE A 84 -0.23 -12.91 -3.22
C ILE A 84 -0.04 -12.91 -4.75
N ASP A 85 1.15 -13.26 -5.24
CA ASP A 85 1.45 -13.33 -6.67
C ASP A 85 0.54 -14.34 -7.39
N GLU A 86 0.30 -15.52 -6.80
CA GLU A 86 -0.64 -16.52 -7.33
C GLU A 86 -2.07 -15.97 -7.44
N MET A 87 -2.53 -15.23 -6.42
CA MET A 87 -3.86 -14.62 -6.43
C MET A 87 -3.97 -13.48 -7.45
N ILE A 88 -2.92 -12.65 -7.61
CA ILE A 88 -2.85 -11.60 -8.65
C ILE A 88 -2.85 -12.23 -10.06
N ASN A 89 -2.08 -13.30 -10.28
CA ASN A 89 -2.07 -14.02 -11.55
C ASN A 89 -3.46 -14.57 -11.89
N TYR A 90 -4.16 -15.14 -10.90
CA TYR A 90 -5.55 -15.57 -11.07
C TYR A 90 -6.47 -14.42 -11.51
N PHE A 91 -6.39 -13.26 -10.85
CA PHE A 91 -7.16 -12.08 -11.22
C PHE A 91 -6.92 -11.66 -12.67
N ASN A 92 -5.65 -11.54 -13.06
CA ASN A 92 -5.26 -11.14 -14.40
C ASN A 92 -5.74 -12.15 -15.44
N ASN A 93 -5.57 -13.45 -15.18
CA ASN A 93 -6.03 -14.49 -16.10
C ASN A 93 -7.54 -14.53 -16.24
N LEU A 94 -8.28 -14.37 -15.14
CA LEU A 94 -9.75 -14.35 -15.19
C LEU A 94 -10.24 -13.13 -15.97
N SER A 95 -9.68 -11.94 -15.70
CA SER A 95 -9.99 -10.72 -16.45
C SER A 95 -9.74 -10.88 -17.95
N MET A 96 -8.59 -11.46 -18.33
CA MET A 96 -8.24 -11.69 -19.73
C MET A 96 -9.10 -12.76 -20.40
N LEU A 97 -9.44 -13.84 -19.69
CA LEU A 97 -10.35 -14.87 -20.18
C LEU A 97 -11.70 -14.27 -20.57
N ILE A 98 -12.27 -13.41 -19.71
CA ILE A 98 -13.52 -12.70 -19.96
C ILE A 98 -13.37 -11.73 -21.15
N ASN A 99 -12.26 -10.99 -21.22
CA ASN A 99 -12.05 -10.03 -22.29
C ASN A 99 -11.94 -10.72 -23.66
N PHE A 100 -11.11 -11.76 -23.76
CA PHE A 100 -10.92 -12.54 -24.98
C PHE A 100 -12.18 -13.28 -25.41
N SER A 101 -12.91 -13.88 -24.48
CA SER A 101 -14.13 -14.62 -24.81
C SER A 101 -15.20 -13.74 -25.44
N VAL A 102 -15.28 -12.45 -25.06
CA VAL A 102 -16.17 -11.47 -25.70
C VAL A 102 -15.58 -10.96 -27.01
N LEU A 103 -14.31 -10.54 -27.03
CA LEU A 103 -13.68 -9.95 -28.22
C LEU A 103 -13.56 -10.92 -29.40
N GLN A 104 -13.49 -12.23 -29.14
CA GLN A 104 -13.46 -13.22 -30.21
C GLN A 104 -14.81 -13.40 -30.92
N GLN A 105 -15.91 -12.85 -30.38
CA GLN A 105 -17.24 -12.98 -30.98
C GLN A 105 -17.43 -12.01 -32.15
N GLU A 106 -17.36 -12.55 -33.37
CA GLU A 106 -17.54 -11.77 -34.61
C GLU A 106 -19.00 -11.27 -34.80
N ASP A 107 -20.01 -12.05 -34.41
CA ASP A 107 -21.42 -11.60 -34.46
C ASP A 107 -21.68 -10.59 -33.32
N PRO A 108 -22.07 -9.34 -33.62
CA PRO A 108 -22.38 -8.35 -32.60
C PRO A 108 -23.53 -8.78 -31.68
N THR A 109 -24.47 -9.61 -32.16
CA THR A 109 -25.59 -10.10 -31.34
C THR A 109 -25.10 -11.10 -30.29
N LEU A 110 -24.23 -12.04 -30.70
CA LEU A 110 -23.63 -13.01 -29.80
C LEU A 110 -22.66 -12.33 -28.82
N ARG A 111 -21.90 -11.34 -29.29
CA ARG A 111 -21.03 -10.52 -28.43
C ARG A 111 -21.79 -9.81 -27.32
N VAL A 112 -22.91 -9.16 -27.67
CA VAL A 112 -23.82 -8.55 -26.68
C VAL A 112 -24.32 -9.58 -25.69
N PHE A 113 -24.69 -10.79 -26.14
CA PHE A 113 -25.12 -11.87 -25.26
C PHE A 113 -24.02 -12.33 -24.29
N TYR A 114 -22.78 -12.52 -24.75
CA TYR A 114 -21.65 -12.86 -23.88
C TYR A 114 -21.42 -11.78 -22.82
N TYR A 115 -21.43 -10.51 -23.23
CA TYR A 115 -21.30 -9.38 -22.33
C TYR A 115 -22.44 -9.37 -21.28
N ASP A 116 -23.69 -9.60 -21.70
CA ASP A 116 -24.88 -9.69 -20.84
C ASP A 116 -24.73 -10.83 -19.82
N MET A 117 -24.26 -12.01 -20.24
CA MET A 117 -24.03 -13.17 -19.36
C MET A 117 -22.91 -12.93 -18.35
N TYR A 118 -21.81 -12.27 -18.75
CA TYR A 118 -20.71 -11.98 -17.82
C TYR A 118 -21.05 -10.88 -16.81
N ILE A 119 -21.93 -9.93 -17.15
CA ILE A 119 -22.50 -9.01 -16.14
C ILE A 119 -23.29 -9.79 -15.08
N GLN A 120 -24.08 -10.79 -15.50
CA GLN A 120 -24.81 -11.64 -14.57
C GLN A 120 -23.83 -12.49 -13.72
N LEU A 121 -22.80 -13.08 -14.34
CA LEU A 121 -21.78 -13.86 -13.63
C LEU A 121 -21.04 -13.02 -12.58
N MET A 122 -20.61 -11.81 -12.94
CA MET A 122 -20.01 -10.84 -12.02
C MET A 122 -20.93 -10.60 -10.81
N ASN A 123 -22.23 -10.41 -11.06
CA ASN A 123 -23.20 -10.19 -9.99
C ASN A 123 -23.39 -11.42 -9.10
N PHE A 124 -23.39 -12.63 -9.67
CA PHE A 124 -23.45 -13.87 -8.90
C PHE A 124 -22.23 -14.00 -7.98
N CYS A 125 -21.00 -13.79 -8.49
CA CYS A 125 -19.80 -13.80 -7.66
C CYS A 125 -19.85 -12.73 -6.55
N TYR A 126 -20.29 -11.51 -6.89
CA TYR A 126 -20.46 -10.42 -5.92
C TYR A 126 -21.43 -10.82 -4.80
N LEU A 127 -22.61 -11.36 -5.15
CA LEU A 127 -23.63 -11.76 -4.19
C LEU A 127 -23.22 -12.98 -3.34
N LYS A 128 -22.27 -13.79 -3.82
CA LYS A 128 -21.62 -14.88 -3.06
C LYS A 128 -20.48 -14.40 -2.15
N GLY A 129 -20.21 -13.10 -2.10
CA GLY A 129 -19.18 -12.48 -1.28
C GLY A 129 -17.78 -12.49 -1.90
N ASP A 130 -17.64 -12.90 -3.16
CA ASP A 130 -16.37 -12.87 -3.88
C ASP A 130 -16.21 -11.54 -4.64
N PHE A 131 -15.82 -10.50 -3.92
CA PHE A 131 -15.55 -9.19 -4.52
C PHE A 131 -14.30 -9.21 -5.39
N PHE A 132 -13.36 -10.12 -5.12
CA PHE A 132 -12.13 -10.26 -5.88
C PHE A 132 -12.41 -10.71 -7.32
N ALA A 133 -13.06 -11.85 -7.51
CA ALA A 133 -13.37 -12.35 -8.85
C ALA A 133 -14.45 -11.50 -9.53
N ALA A 134 -15.42 -10.97 -8.79
CA ALA A 134 -16.37 -10.03 -9.36
C ALA A 134 -15.66 -8.80 -9.95
N ASN A 135 -14.67 -8.25 -9.23
CA ASN A 135 -13.85 -7.15 -9.75
C ASN A 135 -12.98 -7.61 -10.95
N ALA A 136 -12.46 -8.84 -10.96
CA ALA A 136 -11.71 -9.37 -12.11
C ALA A 136 -12.58 -9.45 -13.37
N ILE A 137 -13.82 -9.94 -13.25
CA ILE A 137 -14.77 -9.99 -14.36
C ILE A 137 -15.12 -8.57 -14.83
N TYR A 138 -15.39 -7.66 -13.89
CA TYR A 138 -15.63 -6.24 -14.19
C TYR A 138 -14.45 -5.62 -14.96
N SER A 139 -13.22 -5.80 -14.47
CA SER A 139 -11.99 -5.35 -15.14
C SER A 139 -11.87 -5.91 -16.56
N GLY A 140 -12.20 -7.19 -16.77
CA GLY A 140 -12.23 -7.80 -18.10
C GLY A 140 -13.26 -7.16 -19.03
N LEU A 141 -14.42 -6.77 -18.52
CA LEU A 141 -15.52 -6.15 -19.28
C LEU A 141 -15.26 -4.68 -19.65
N VAL A 142 -14.41 -3.97 -18.91
CA VAL A 142 -14.01 -2.58 -19.23
C VAL A 142 -12.66 -2.49 -19.95
N ALA A 143 -11.82 -3.52 -19.84
CA ALA A 143 -10.50 -3.55 -20.46
C ALA A 143 -10.57 -3.32 -21.98
N THR A 144 -9.55 -2.64 -22.52
CA THR A 144 -9.42 -2.37 -23.96
C THR A 144 -10.62 -1.57 -24.51
N ASN A 145 -11.31 -0.83 -23.66
CA ASN A 145 -12.60 -0.17 -23.92
C ASN A 145 -13.58 -1.13 -24.62
N LEU A 146 -13.69 -2.37 -24.12
CA LEU A 146 -14.57 -3.40 -24.70
C LEU A 146 -16.02 -2.93 -24.74
N SER A 147 -16.46 -2.17 -23.72
CA SER A 147 -17.78 -1.55 -23.62
C SER A 147 -18.17 -0.70 -24.85
N ASP A 148 -17.20 -0.07 -25.54
CA ASP A 148 -17.44 0.72 -26.76
C ASP A 148 -17.93 -0.14 -27.94
N THR A 149 -17.68 -1.45 -27.89
CA THR A 149 -18.03 -2.40 -28.95
C THR A 149 -19.40 -3.04 -28.77
N ILE A 150 -20.08 -2.73 -27.67
CA ILE A 150 -21.33 -3.35 -27.24
C ILE A 150 -22.49 -2.40 -27.54
N ASP A 151 -23.55 -2.91 -28.20
CA ASP A 151 -24.81 -2.16 -28.30
C ASP A 151 -25.56 -2.22 -26.96
N TRP A 152 -25.29 -1.25 -26.10
CA TRP A 152 -25.93 -1.11 -24.79
C TRP A 152 -27.46 -1.13 -24.83
N LYS A 153 -28.09 -0.74 -25.95
CA LYS A 153 -29.55 -0.81 -26.08
C LYS A 153 -30.05 -2.24 -26.17
N GLN A 154 -29.20 -3.17 -26.65
CA GLN A 154 -29.49 -4.59 -26.77
C GLN A 154 -29.04 -5.42 -25.57
N LEU A 155 -28.49 -4.82 -24.52
CA LEU A 155 -28.34 -5.50 -23.23
C LEU A 155 -29.69 -5.67 -22.53
N SER A 156 -29.78 -6.69 -21.68
CA SER A 156 -30.95 -6.86 -20.81
C SER A 156 -31.15 -5.66 -19.88
N ARG A 157 -32.39 -5.44 -19.45
CA ARG A 157 -32.68 -4.39 -18.46
C ARG A 157 -31.98 -4.68 -17.12
N GLN A 158 -31.92 -5.95 -16.74
CA GLN A 158 -31.33 -6.43 -15.50
C GLN A 158 -29.83 -6.14 -15.48
N SER A 159 -29.10 -6.52 -16.54
CA SER A 159 -27.66 -6.29 -16.60
C SER A 159 -27.30 -4.81 -16.65
N ARG A 160 -28.08 -3.96 -17.32
CA ARG A 160 -27.84 -2.51 -17.26
C ARG A 160 -27.96 -1.96 -15.83
N SER A 161 -28.99 -2.38 -15.10
CA SER A 161 -29.17 -1.96 -13.69
C SER A 161 -28.03 -2.49 -12.81
N ILE A 162 -27.67 -3.76 -12.99
CA ILE A 162 -26.55 -4.38 -12.25
C ILE A 162 -25.25 -3.63 -12.55
N TRP A 163 -24.99 -3.28 -13.81
CA TRP A 163 -23.79 -2.56 -14.19
C TRP A 163 -23.65 -1.25 -13.42
N ASP A 164 -24.69 -0.40 -13.45
CA ASP A 164 -24.70 0.90 -12.77
C ASP A 164 -24.47 0.73 -11.24
N ASP A 165 -25.12 -0.26 -10.62
CA ASP A 165 -25.00 -0.54 -9.20
C ASP A 165 -23.60 -1.08 -8.83
N ARG A 166 -23.08 -2.04 -9.61
CA ARG A 166 -21.78 -2.69 -9.34
C ARG A 166 -20.60 -1.76 -9.62
N GLU A 167 -20.67 -0.95 -10.68
CA GLU A 167 -19.63 0.05 -10.99
C GLU A 167 -19.46 1.04 -9.84
N THR A 168 -20.57 1.50 -9.26
CA THR A 168 -20.56 2.37 -8.08
C THR A 168 -19.89 1.69 -6.88
N ASP A 169 -20.24 0.43 -6.61
CA ASP A 169 -19.65 -0.33 -5.50
C ASP A 169 -18.15 -0.60 -5.72
N PHE A 170 -17.72 -0.96 -6.93
CA PHE A 170 -16.30 -1.18 -7.24
C PHE A 170 -15.49 0.11 -7.17
N ASN A 171 -16.01 1.24 -7.64
CA ASN A 171 -15.34 2.53 -7.50
C ASN A 171 -15.08 2.87 -6.02
N ARG A 172 -16.02 2.54 -5.13
CA ARG A 172 -15.86 2.74 -3.68
C ARG A 172 -14.90 1.73 -3.04
N LEU A 173 -14.96 0.46 -3.44
CA LEU A 173 -14.08 -0.60 -2.94
C LEU A 173 -12.62 -0.38 -3.35
N CYS A 174 -12.39 0.07 -4.58
CA CYS A 174 -11.06 0.28 -5.15
C CYS A 174 -10.42 1.63 -4.82
N SER A 175 -11.17 2.56 -4.22
CA SER A 175 -10.65 3.88 -3.84
C SER A 175 -10.00 3.88 -2.45
N PRO A 176 -8.74 4.33 -2.29
CA PRO A 176 -8.05 4.34 -0.99
C PRO A 176 -8.80 5.04 0.14
N GLY A 177 -9.53 6.11 -0.17
CA GLY A 177 -10.28 6.90 0.83
C GLY A 177 -11.59 6.26 1.30
N THR A 178 -12.10 5.23 0.62
CA THR A 178 -13.42 4.64 0.90
C THR A 178 -13.39 3.12 1.06
N SER A 179 -12.30 2.46 0.66
CA SER A 179 -12.17 0.99 0.63
C SER A 179 -12.46 0.34 1.98
N TYR A 180 -11.81 0.81 3.06
CA TYR A 180 -11.99 0.29 4.42
C TYR A 180 -13.45 0.37 4.87
N ASN A 181 -14.03 1.57 4.83
CA ASN A 181 -15.41 1.79 5.28
C ASN A 181 -16.41 0.99 4.44
N THR A 182 -16.20 0.94 3.13
CA THR A 182 -17.06 0.18 2.22
C THR A 182 -16.98 -1.32 2.51
N TYR A 183 -15.78 -1.84 2.79
CA TYR A 183 -15.62 -3.25 3.18
C TYR A 183 -16.33 -3.56 4.51
N VAL A 184 -16.15 -2.72 5.54
CA VAL A 184 -16.83 -2.86 6.84
C VAL A 184 -18.35 -2.74 6.70
N GLU A 185 -18.85 -1.86 5.83
CA GLU A 185 -20.28 -1.75 5.53
C GLU A 185 -20.82 -3.02 4.86
N LEU A 186 -20.07 -3.59 3.92
CA LEU A 186 -20.46 -4.81 3.21
C LEU A 186 -20.36 -6.04 4.10
N SER A 187 -19.34 -6.16 4.97
CA SER A 187 -19.23 -7.29 5.90
C SER A 187 -20.40 -7.37 6.89
N LYS A 188 -21.06 -6.25 7.17
CA LYS A 188 -22.31 -6.21 7.95
C LYS A 188 -23.54 -6.65 7.14
N LYS A 189 -23.49 -6.52 5.81
CA LYS A 189 -24.62 -6.87 4.92
C LYS A 189 -24.57 -8.32 4.45
N PHE A 190 -23.38 -8.92 4.38
CA PHE A 190 -23.19 -10.29 3.91
C PHE A 190 -22.97 -11.22 5.10
N LYS A 191 -23.73 -12.32 5.17
CA LYS A 191 -23.42 -13.42 6.11
C LYS A 191 -22.33 -14.37 5.63
N THR A 192 -22.08 -14.43 4.33
CA THR A 192 -20.98 -15.21 3.77
C THR A 192 -19.66 -14.49 3.98
N PRO A 193 -18.56 -15.19 4.35
CA PRO A 193 -17.23 -14.61 4.39
C PRO A 193 -16.86 -13.94 3.07
N LEU A 194 -16.36 -12.72 3.19
CA LEU A 194 -16.03 -11.89 2.04
C LEU A 194 -14.60 -12.16 1.57
N ILE A 195 -14.42 -12.36 0.27
CA ILE A 195 -13.10 -12.35 -0.37
C ILE A 195 -12.85 -10.92 -0.86
N PRO A 196 -11.93 -10.17 -0.23
CA PRO A 196 -11.72 -8.77 -0.55
C PRO A 196 -11.10 -8.57 -1.93
N VAL A 197 -11.31 -7.39 -2.51
CA VAL A 197 -10.46 -6.93 -3.62
C VAL A 197 -9.03 -6.78 -3.10
N LEU A 198 -8.17 -7.75 -3.42
CA LEU A 198 -6.82 -7.87 -2.84
C LEU A 198 -6.02 -6.59 -3.04
N GLN A 199 -6.06 -5.98 -4.23
CA GLN A 199 -5.35 -4.75 -4.53
C GLN A 199 -5.75 -3.60 -3.59
N SER A 200 -7.03 -3.50 -3.23
CA SER A 200 -7.51 -2.50 -2.28
C SER A 200 -7.05 -2.82 -0.86
N PHE A 201 -7.00 -4.09 -0.48
CA PHE A 201 -6.46 -4.55 0.80
C PHE A 201 -4.96 -4.23 0.94
N LEU A 202 -4.18 -4.49 -0.11
CA LEU A 202 -2.76 -4.13 -0.16
C LEU A 202 -2.57 -2.62 -0.14
N GLY A 203 -3.38 -1.85 -0.88
CA GLY A 203 -3.35 -0.39 -0.85
C GLY A 203 -3.64 0.20 0.53
N MET A 204 -4.60 -0.34 1.28
CA MET A 204 -4.85 0.04 2.67
C MET A 204 -3.63 -0.23 3.57
N GLN A 205 -2.98 -1.37 3.37
CA GLN A 205 -1.76 -1.70 4.10
C GLN A 205 -0.62 -0.76 3.78
N VAL A 206 -0.38 -0.45 2.50
CA VAL A 206 0.68 0.46 2.07
C VAL A 206 0.48 1.85 2.70
N TYR A 207 -0.75 2.37 2.69
CA TYR A 207 -1.06 3.66 3.29
C TYR A 207 -0.83 3.67 4.81
N ALA A 208 -1.33 2.65 5.52
CA ALA A 208 -1.11 2.52 6.96
C ALA A 208 0.38 2.38 7.30
N LYS A 209 1.14 1.68 6.45
CA LYS A 209 2.58 1.48 6.62
C LYS A 209 3.37 2.75 6.41
N GLN A 210 3.01 3.56 5.41
CA GLN A 210 3.63 4.87 5.15
C GLN A 210 3.43 5.82 6.33
N ALA A 211 2.21 5.89 6.87
CA ALA A 211 1.93 6.69 8.07
C ALA A 211 2.79 6.24 9.25
N TYR A 212 2.87 4.93 9.51
CA TYR A 212 3.75 4.39 10.56
C TYR A 212 5.23 4.72 10.34
N ASP A 213 5.73 4.57 9.10
CA ASP A 213 7.14 4.83 8.78
C ASP A 213 7.52 6.30 8.99
N PHE A 214 6.63 7.23 8.68
CA PHE A 214 6.80 8.65 8.98
C PHE A 214 7.09 8.88 10.48
N PHE A 215 6.27 8.32 11.37
CA PHE A 215 6.47 8.48 12.82
C PHE A 215 7.77 7.82 13.31
N VAL A 216 8.12 6.67 12.74
CA VAL A 216 9.37 5.98 13.07
C VAL A 216 10.59 6.80 12.62
N ASP A 217 10.54 7.41 11.45
CA ASP A 217 11.65 8.19 10.91
C ASP A 217 11.81 9.53 11.64
N GLU A 218 10.71 10.19 12.01
CA GLU A 218 10.77 11.37 12.88
C GLU A 218 11.32 11.03 14.27
N HIS A 219 10.94 9.89 14.85
CA HIS A 219 11.56 9.42 16.09
C HIS A 219 13.07 9.22 15.93
N LYS A 220 13.52 8.56 14.85
CA LYS A 220 14.96 8.36 14.58
C LYS A 220 15.68 9.68 14.40
N ARG A 221 15.07 10.66 13.72
CA ARG A 221 15.62 12.01 13.53
C ARG A 221 15.84 12.70 14.87
N ILE A 222 14.85 12.69 15.75
CA ILE A 222 14.96 13.28 17.09
C ILE A 222 16.03 12.56 17.91
N GLN A 223 16.04 11.23 17.88
CA GLN A 223 17.04 10.43 18.59
C GLN A 223 18.47 10.70 18.10
N ALA A 224 18.66 10.87 16.79
CA ALA A 224 19.97 11.20 16.21
C ALA A 224 20.47 12.57 16.67
N LYS A 225 19.62 13.60 16.61
CA LYS A 225 19.95 14.96 17.09
C LYS A 225 20.28 14.97 18.58
N LEU A 226 19.53 14.23 19.40
CA LEU A 226 19.83 14.08 20.82
C LEU A 226 21.18 13.39 21.05
N HIS A 227 21.50 12.39 20.23
CA HIS A 227 22.78 11.69 20.34
C HIS A 227 23.97 12.57 19.96
N GLU A 228 23.83 13.42 18.93
CA GLU A 228 24.85 14.40 18.55
C GLU A 228 25.10 15.41 19.68
N LEU A 229 24.03 15.96 20.26
CA LEU A 229 24.13 16.84 21.44
C LEU A 229 24.82 16.12 22.61
N ASP A 230 24.45 14.86 22.87
CA ASP A 230 25.10 14.07 23.91
C ASP A 230 26.62 13.99 23.66
N ILE A 231 27.05 13.67 22.44
CA ILE A 231 28.48 13.57 22.10
C ILE A 231 29.19 14.90 22.34
N GLU A 232 28.60 16.01 21.89
CA GLU A 232 29.17 17.35 22.08
C GLU A 232 29.32 17.69 23.57
N ILE A 233 28.27 17.49 24.35
CA ILE A 233 28.27 17.78 25.79
C ILE A 233 29.26 16.88 26.53
N HIS A 234 29.36 15.59 26.20
CA HIS A 234 30.35 14.70 26.80
C HIS A 234 31.78 15.14 26.44
N ARG A 235 32.02 15.60 25.21
CA ARG A 235 33.32 16.13 24.80
C ARG A 235 33.70 17.33 25.65
N VAL A 236 32.80 18.31 25.77
CA VAL A 236 33.01 19.51 26.59
C VAL A 236 33.21 19.13 28.06
N LEU A 237 32.37 18.26 28.62
CA LEU A 237 32.52 17.76 29.99
C LEU A 237 33.90 17.14 30.25
N ASN A 238 34.39 16.30 29.33
CA ASN A 238 35.70 15.68 29.45
C ASN A 238 36.83 16.70 29.41
N ASP A 239 36.70 17.74 28.57
CA ASP A 239 37.69 18.82 28.48
C ASP A 239 37.71 19.64 29.79
N ILE A 240 36.53 20.02 30.30
CA ILE A 240 36.38 20.71 31.60
C ILE A 240 37.02 19.89 32.73
N GLN A 241 36.76 18.57 32.78
CA GLN A 241 37.28 17.70 33.85
C GLN A 241 38.80 17.48 33.80
N ARG A 242 39.43 17.66 32.64
CA ARG A 242 40.90 17.58 32.50
C ARG A 242 41.60 18.86 32.91
N GLU A 243 40.88 19.98 32.91
CA GLU A 243 41.40 21.25 33.38
C GLU A 243 41.48 21.26 34.92
N THR A 244 42.63 21.68 35.46
CA THR A 244 42.89 21.67 36.91
C THR A 244 42.95 23.08 37.51
N THR A 245 42.76 24.09 36.67
CA THR A 245 42.90 25.51 37.01
C THR A 245 41.58 26.24 36.87
N SER A 246 41.30 27.20 37.76
CA SER A 246 40.11 28.06 37.66
C SER A 246 40.10 28.86 36.36
N TRP A 247 38.92 29.02 35.76
CA TRP A 247 38.75 29.77 34.51
C TRP A 247 38.92 31.28 34.64
N SER A 248 39.12 31.95 33.51
CA SER A 248 38.95 33.39 33.43
C SER A 248 37.50 33.78 33.69
N GLN A 249 37.28 34.99 34.18
CA GLN A 249 35.93 35.49 34.47
C GLN A 249 35.03 35.53 33.24
N ASP A 250 35.61 35.83 32.07
CA ASP A 250 34.88 35.94 30.81
C ASP A 250 34.51 34.56 30.25
N TYR A 251 35.42 33.57 30.33
CA TYR A 251 35.13 32.21 29.89
C TYR A 251 34.08 31.53 30.78
N TYR A 252 34.18 31.69 32.12
CA TYR A 252 33.15 31.21 33.04
C TYR A 252 31.77 31.82 32.76
N LYS A 253 31.70 33.13 32.49
CA LYS A 253 30.44 33.78 32.10
C LYS A 253 29.90 33.23 30.79
N TYR A 254 30.73 33.02 29.77
CA TYR A 254 30.29 32.42 28.52
C TYR A 254 29.70 31.01 28.75
N MET A 255 30.43 30.14 29.44
CA MET A 255 29.97 28.77 29.70
C MET A 255 28.66 28.73 30.50
N LYS A 256 28.52 29.62 31.47
CA LYS A 256 27.37 29.68 32.36
C LYS A 256 26.16 30.40 31.78
N ASP A 257 26.36 31.54 31.14
CA ASP A 257 25.28 32.45 30.73
C ASP A 257 24.87 32.23 29.26
N VAL A 258 25.70 31.55 28.46
CA VAL A 258 25.45 31.30 27.03
C VAL A 258 25.38 29.80 26.73
N TYR A 259 26.48 29.06 26.91
CA TYR A 259 26.57 27.66 26.47
C TYR A 259 25.57 26.76 27.21
N LEU A 260 25.59 26.75 28.56
CA LEU A 260 24.70 25.90 29.35
C LEU A 260 23.20 26.19 29.06
N PRO A 261 22.72 27.45 29.05
CA PRO A 261 21.34 27.76 28.66
C PRO A 261 21.00 27.33 27.24
N GLN A 262 21.92 27.47 26.28
CA GLN A 262 21.70 27.02 24.91
C GLN A 262 21.56 25.50 24.83
N SER A 263 22.47 24.74 25.46
CA SER A 263 22.38 23.28 25.52
C SER A 263 21.07 22.81 26.18
N ILE A 264 20.65 23.44 27.29
CA ILE A 264 19.37 23.14 27.95
C ILE A 264 18.20 23.42 27.02
N PHE A 265 18.22 24.56 26.29
CA PHE A 265 17.17 24.92 25.36
C PHE A 265 17.03 23.92 24.22
N GLU A 266 18.13 23.60 23.53
CA GLU A 266 18.13 22.65 22.41
C GLU A 266 17.68 21.25 22.85
N TYR A 267 18.16 20.79 24.02
CA TYR A 267 17.75 19.52 24.60
C TYR A 267 16.26 19.49 24.94
N THR A 268 15.76 20.55 25.59
CA THR A 268 14.34 20.66 25.97
C THR A 268 13.43 20.74 24.75
N LYS A 269 13.87 21.45 23.70
CA LYS A 269 13.14 21.56 22.43
C LYS A 269 12.97 20.18 21.77
N LEU A 270 14.01 19.36 21.72
CA LEU A 270 13.93 18.01 21.15
C LEU A 270 13.04 17.07 21.95
N ILE A 271 13.02 17.21 23.29
CA ILE A 271 12.06 16.47 24.14
C ILE A 271 10.63 16.90 23.83
N GLN A 272 10.37 18.20 23.69
CA GLN A 272 9.05 18.71 23.32
C GLN A 272 8.62 18.23 21.92
N GLU A 273 9.54 18.21 20.94
CA GLU A 273 9.29 17.61 19.62
C GLU A 273 8.88 16.14 19.75
N TYR A 274 9.53 15.37 20.61
CA TYR A 274 9.18 13.96 20.84
C TYR A 274 7.83 13.79 21.54
N GLU A 275 7.53 14.60 22.56
CA GLU A 275 6.23 14.57 23.22
C GLU A 275 5.09 14.93 22.26
N ALA A 276 5.31 15.92 21.39
CA ALA A 276 4.37 16.28 20.33
C ALA A 276 4.18 15.13 19.33
N LEU A 277 5.27 14.49 18.89
CA LEU A 277 5.23 13.32 18.01
C LEU A 277 4.38 12.18 18.60
N LEU A 278 4.58 11.84 19.88
CA LEU A 278 3.78 10.81 20.54
C LEU A 278 2.31 11.23 20.68
N SER A 279 2.04 12.50 20.94
CA SER A 279 0.68 13.01 21.02
C SER A 279 -0.04 12.96 19.67
N GLU A 280 0.64 13.30 18.59
CA GLU A 280 0.12 13.22 17.22
C GLU A 280 -0.11 11.78 16.77
N HIS A 281 0.82 10.88 17.11
CA HIS A 281 0.67 9.43 16.86
C HIS A 281 -0.47 8.79 17.67
N GLY A 282 -0.88 9.42 18.78
CA GLY A 282 -1.89 8.88 19.69
C GLY A 282 -1.33 7.96 20.79
N GLY A 283 -0.01 7.93 20.99
CA GLY A 283 0.63 7.15 22.04
C GLY A 283 2.06 6.71 21.71
N PRO A 284 2.61 5.74 22.45
CA PRO A 284 3.91 5.15 22.17
C PRO A 284 3.96 4.46 20.80
N ILE A 285 4.99 4.75 20.01
CA ILE A 285 5.21 4.12 18.69
C ILE A 285 5.83 2.73 18.91
N ALA A 286 5.21 1.69 18.34
CA ALA A 286 5.74 0.33 18.39
C ALA A 286 6.96 0.16 17.47
N LYS A 287 7.86 -0.79 17.79
CA LYS A 287 9.01 -1.14 16.92
C LYS A 287 8.63 -1.99 15.71
N GLN A 288 7.47 -2.63 15.77
CA GLN A 288 6.96 -3.49 14.71
C GLN A 288 5.58 -2.97 14.29
N PHE A 289 5.39 -2.80 12.99
CA PHE A 289 4.16 -2.24 12.40
C PHE A 289 2.88 -2.92 12.91
N HIS A 290 2.80 -4.26 12.81
CA HIS A 290 1.62 -5.03 13.23
C HIS A 290 1.29 -4.94 14.74
N LYS A 291 2.19 -4.38 15.55
CA LYS A 291 1.96 -4.15 16.98
C LYS A 291 1.59 -2.71 17.30
N ASP A 292 1.67 -1.81 16.33
CA ASP A 292 1.38 -0.39 16.52
C ASP A 292 -0.13 -0.15 16.61
N GLU A 293 -0.53 0.82 17.43
CA GLU A 293 -1.96 1.12 17.64
C GLU A 293 -2.62 1.61 16.34
N ASN A 294 -1.88 2.33 15.48
CA ASN A 294 -2.40 2.81 14.19
C ASN A 294 -2.60 1.68 13.16
N ALA A 295 -1.90 0.55 13.32
CA ALA A 295 -2.05 -0.61 12.44
C ALA A 295 -3.15 -1.57 12.92
N LYS A 296 -3.61 -1.45 14.17
CA LYS A 296 -4.47 -2.44 14.85
C LYS A 296 -5.76 -2.76 14.10
N GLN A 297 -6.44 -1.74 13.57
CA GLN A 297 -7.68 -1.94 12.83
C GLN A 297 -7.46 -2.72 11.54
N LEU A 298 -6.37 -2.44 10.83
CA LEU A 298 -5.98 -3.16 9.63
C LEU A 298 -5.57 -4.60 9.94
N VAL A 299 -4.72 -4.80 10.96
CA VAL A 299 -4.26 -6.13 11.38
C VAL A 299 -5.46 -7.01 11.71
N ALA A 300 -6.37 -6.50 12.53
CA ALA A 300 -7.59 -7.22 12.87
C ALA A 300 -8.46 -7.53 11.65
N LEU A 301 -8.62 -6.58 10.73
CA LEU A 301 -9.37 -6.79 9.51
C LEU A 301 -8.76 -7.91 8.67
N VAL A 302 -7.44 -7.91 8.49
CA VAL A 302 -6.70 -8.93 7.74
C VAL A 302 -6.87 -10.30 8.40
N GLU A 303 -6.61 -10.38 9.71
CA GLU A 303 -6.70 -11.63 10.47
C GLU A 303 -8.11 -12.20 10.48
N SER A 304 -9.14 -11.37 10.72
CA SER A 304 -10.54 -11.82 10.75
C SER A 304 -10.98 -12.30 9.37
N THR A 305 -10.67 -11.55 8.31
CA THR A 305 -11.06 -11.88 6.94
C THR A 305 -10.46 -13.21 6.48
N LEU A 306 -9.17 -13.44 6.77
CA LEU A 306 -8.50 -14.71 6.46
C LEU A 306 -9.11 -15.87 7.25
N LEU A 307 -9.33 -15.68 8.56
CA LEU A 307 -9.89 -16.72 9.43
C LEU A 307 -11.32 -17.11 9.03
N GLU A 308 -12.17 -16.12 8.72
CA GLU A 308 -13.54 -16.33 8.28
C GLU A 308 -13.57 -17.16 6.98
N ASN A 309 -12.73 -16.82 5.99
CA ASN A 309 -12.66 -17.57 4.73
C ASN A 309 -12.09 -18.98 4.92
N GLN A 310 -11.12 -19.16 5.81
CA GLN A 310 -10.62 -20.50 6.16
C GLN A 310 -11.70 -21.37 6.81
N SER A 311 -12.61 -20.78 7.59
CA SER A 311 -13.65 -21.53 8.31
C SER A 311 -14.72 -22.15 7.40
N VAL A 312 -14.91 -21.60 6.20
CA VAL A 312 -15.91 -22.05 5.21
C VAL A 312 -15.29 -22.74 3.99
N LEU A 313 -13.97 -22.91 3.97
CA LEU A 313 -13.28 -23.58 2.86
C LEU A 313 -13.65 -25.07 2.86
N GLU A 314 -14.32 -25.53 1.80
CA GLU A 314 -14.57 -26.95 1.60
C GLU A 314 -13.27 -27.71 1.27
N VAL A 315 -13.16 -28.96 1.73
CA VAL A 315 -11.93 -29.76 1.61
C VAL A 315 -11.62 -30.12 0.14
N PHE A 316 -12.62 -30.07 -0.76
CA PHE A 316 -12.47 -30.45 -2.17
C PHE A 316 -13.31 -29.57 -3.10
N PRO A 317 -12.86 -28.35 -3.42
CA PRO A 317 -13.58 -27.51 -4.37
C PRO A 317 -13.50 -28.09 -5.80
N GLN A 318 -14.62 -28.09 -6.53
CA GLN A 318 -14.71 -28.58 -7.92
C GLN A 318 -14.12 -27.54 -8.90
N ASN A 319 -12.81 -27.33 -8.84
CA ASN A 319 -12.14 -26.23 -9.55
C ASN A 319 -11.57 -26.61 -10.93
N GLU A 320 -11.72 -27.86 -11.39
CA GLU A 320 -11.04 -28.33 -12.61
C GLU A 320 -11.43 -27.53 -13.87
N LYS A 321 -12.70 -27.11 -13.97
CA LYS A 321 -13.20 -26.35 -15.13
C LYS A 321 -12.55 -24.98 -15.25
N ILE A 322 -12.54 -24.20 -14.16
CA ILE A 322 -11.97 -22.84 -14.18
C ILE A 322 -10.44 -22.88 -14.29
N VAL A 323 -9.78 -23.81 -13.58
CA VAL A 323 -8.32 -23.99 -13.65
C VAL A 323 -7.87 -24.29 -15.09
N GLY A 324 -8.58 -25.17 -15.79
CA GLY A 324 -8.25 -25.49 -17.19
C GLY A 324 -8.36 -24.29 -18.12
N MET A 325 -9.41 -23.47 -17.97
CA MET A 325 -9.58 -22.24 -18.77
C MET A 325 -8.55 -21.16 -18.44
N LEU A 326 -8.10 -21.06 -17.19
CA LEU A 326 -7.08 -20.08 -16.80
C LEU A 326 -5.68 -20.52 -17.23
N GLN A 327 -5.39 -21.82 -17.21
CA GLN A 327 -4.14 -22.39 -17.72
C GLN A 327 -3.96 -22.11 -19.22
N GLU A 328 -5.04 -21.99 -19.97
CA GLU A 328 -5.00 -21.58 -21.37
C GLU A 328 -4.47 -20.15 -21.52
N ILE A 329 -4.89 -19.21 -20.67
CA ILE A 329 -4.36 -17.83 -20.68
C ILE A 329 -2.86 -17.83 -20.41
N GLU A 330 -2.40 -18.58 -19.41
CA GLU A 330 -0.97 -18.76 -19.14
C GLU A 330 -0.22 -19.35 -20.34
N THR A 331 -0.81 -20.35 -20.99
CA THR A 331 -0.24 -20.97 -22.19
C THR A 331 -0.15 -19.97 -23.34
N ILE A 332 -1.14 -19.09 -23.50
CA ILE A 332 -1.11 -18.02 -24.50
C ILE A 332 -0.02 -17.01 -24.15
N LYS A 333 0.04 -16.52 -22.90
CA LYS A 333 1.08 -15.61 -22.40
C LYS A 333 2.48 -16.11 -22.71
N SER A 334 2.75 -17.38 -22.41
CA SER A 334 4.07 -18.01 -22.61
C SER A 334 4.55 -18.08 -24.07
N LYS A 335 3.65 -17.86 -25.05
CA LYS A 335 4.03 -17.85 -26.48
C LYS A 335 4.64 -16.52 -26.91
N TYR A 336 4.49 -15.47 -26.11
CA TYR A 336 5.03 -14.15 -26.38
C TYR A 336 6.35 -13.96 -25.65
N THR A 337 7.32 -13.36 -26.34
CA THR A 337 8.64 -13.10 -25.76
C THR A 337 8.68 -11.73 -25.09
N GLU A 338 7.96 -10.77 -25.67
CA GLU A 338 7.78 -9.41 -25.13
C GLU A 338 6.37 -9.24 -24.59
N LEU A 339 6.25 -8.64 -23.39
CA LEU A 339 4.96 -8.41 -22.72
C LEU A 339 4.03 -7.52 -23.56
N GLU A 340 4.60 -6.51 -24.23
CA GLU A 340 3.88 -5.54 -25.05
C GLU A 340 3.14 -6.19 -26.24
N GLU A 341 3.72 -7.26 -26.81
CA GLU A 341 3.08 -8.00 -27.90
C GLU A 341 1.83 -8.75 -27.42
N PHE A 342 1.88 -9.28 -26.20
CA PHE A 342 0.74 -9.92 -25.57
C PHE A 342 -0.34 -8.90 -25.17
N GLU A 343 0.07 -7.76 -24.61
CA GLU A 343 -0.83 -6.66 -24.22
C GLU A 343 -1.54 -5.99 -25.41
N ASP A 344 -0.95 -6.02 -26.61
CA ASP A 344 -1.59 -5.52 -27.84
C ASP A 344 -2.65 -6.49 -28.42
N MET A 345 -2.61 -7.76 -28.03
CA MET A 345 -3.51 -8.79 -28.58
C MET A 345 -5.01 -8.48 -28.41
N PRO A 346 -5.52 -8.01 -27.24
CA PRO A 346 -6.89 -7.53 -27.12
C PRO A 346 -7.23 -6.42 -28.15
N TRP A 347 -6.32 -5.47 -28.39
CA TRP A 347 -6.55 -4.40 -29.37
C TRP A 347 -6.64 -4.94 -30.80
N GLN A 348 -5.81 -5.92 -31.15
CA GLN A 348 -5.86 -6.60 -32.44
C GLN A 348 -7.16 -7.36 -32.65
N LEU A 349 -7.62 -8.10 -31.64
CA LEU A 349 -8.92 -8.79 -31.67
C LEU A 349 -10.07 -7.80 -31.84
N LYS A 350 -10.09 -6.73 -31.05
CA LYS A 350 -11.09 -5.66 -31.15
C LYS A 350 -11.14 -5.09 -32.56
N LYS A 351 -9.99 -4.71 -33.11
CA LYS A 351 -9.91 -4.14 -34.47
C LYS A 351 -10.41 -5.10 -35.55
N THR A 352 -10.15 -6.40 -35.38
CA THR A 352 -10.47 -7.41 -36.39
C THR A 352 -11.93 -7.85 -36.32
N ASN A 353 -12.42 -8.15 -35.11
CA ASN A 353 -13.70 -8.82 -34.91
C ASN A 353 -14.83 -7.84 -34.54
N CYS A 354 -14.50 -6.67 -33.98
CA CYS A 354 -15.49 -5.74 -33.41
C CYS A 354 -15.87 -4.55 -34.31
N THR A 355 -15.76 -4.70 -35.63
CA THR A 355 -16.03 -3.62 -36.60
C THR A 355 -17.50 -3.21 -36.72
N SER A 356 -18.43 -4.08 -36.32
CA SER A 356 -19.87 -3.81 -36.28
C SER A 356 -20.37 -3.75 -34.84
N VAL A 357 -21.17 -2.73 -34.53
CA VAL A 357 -21.79 -2.53 -33.21
C VAL A 357 -23.29 -2.85 -33.24
N LYS A 358 -23.98 -2.77 -34.39
CA LYS A 358 -25.44 -2.97 -34.42
C LYS A 358 -25.82 -4.44 -34.25
N ALA A 359 -26.26 -4.79 -33.05
CA ALA A 359 -26.77 -6.11 -32.70
C ALA A 359 -28.26 -6.27 -33.04
N LYS A 360 -28.70 -7.51 -33.29
CA LYS A 360 -30.13 -7.85 -33.34
C LYS A 360 -30.73 -7.77 -31.92
N PRO A 361 -32.06 -7.67 -31.78
CA PRO A 361 -32.68 -7.42 -30.49
C PRO A 361 -32.70 -8.64 -29.54
N VAL A 362 -31.53 -8.99 -29.00
CA VAL A 362 -31.32 -10.07 -28.04
C VAL A 362 -31.73 -9.68 -26.62
N GLY A 363 -31.48 -8.42 -26.22
CA GLY A 363 -31.75 -7.90 -24.87
C GLY A 363 -33.19 -8.06 -24.39
N LYS A 364 -34.16 -8.04 -25.32
CA LYS A 364 -35.56 -8.29 -24.99
C LYS A 364 -35.77 -9.72 -24.50
N TYR A 365 -35.12 -10.69 -25.13
CA TYR A 365 -35.25 -12.10 -24.79
C TYR A 365 -34.46 -12.44 -23.52
N THR A 366 -33.23 -11.94 -23.39
CA THR A 366 -32.44 -12.11 -22.15
C THR A 366 -33.15 -11.47 -20.97
N SER A 367 -33.75 -10.28 -21.12
CA SER A 367 -34.51 -9.64 -20.04
C SER A 367 -35.70 -10.47 -19.53
N GLU A 368 -36.36 -11.25 -20.40
CA GLU A 368 -37.48 -12.11 -20.00
C GLU A 368 -37.01 -13.32 -19.18
N VAL A 369 -35.78 -13.79 -19.41
CA VAL A 369 -35.15 -14.90 -18.69
C VAL A 369 -34.54 -14.39 -17.38
N PHE A 370 -33.73 -13.32 -17.45
CA PHE A 370 -32.97 -12.80 -16.31
C PHE A 370 -33.87 -12.18 -15.24
N ALA A 371 -35.07 -11.71 -15.61
CA ALA A 371 -36.07 -11.25 -14.64
C ALA A 371 -36.48 -12.34 -13.63
N LYS A 372 -36.24 -13.62 -13.92
CA LYS A 372 -36.61 -14.77 -13.09
C LYS A 372 -35.44 -15.34 -12.30
N PHE A 373 -34.22 -14.85 -12.51
CA PHE A 373 -33.03 -15.34 -11.80
C PHE A 373 -33.24 -15.36 -10.30
N ALA A 374 -33.04 -16.54 -9.72
CA ALA A 374 -32.98 -16.72 -8.29
C ALA A 374 -31.59 -16.24 -7.86
N MET A 375 -31.42 -14.92 -7.80
CA MET A 375 -30.16 -14.31 -7.39
C MET A 375 -29.77 -14.85 -6.01
N PRO A 376 -28.48 -15.16 -5.77
CA PRO A 376 -28.00 -15.48 -4.44
C PRO A 376 -28.44 -14.37 -3.48
N GLN A 377 -29.13 -14.73 -2.40
CA GLN A 377 -29.66 -13.72 -1.48
C GLN A 377 -28.53 -13.13 -0.65
N MET A 378 -28.50 -11.80 -0.54
CA MET A 378 -27.77 -11.13 0.53
C MET A 378 -28.51 -11.47 1.84
N GLU A 379 -28.01 -12.43 2.59
CA GLU A 379 -28.50 -12.62 3.95
C GLU A 379 -27.91 -11.50 4.82
N GLU A 380 -28.74 -10.53 5.21
CA GLU A 380 -28.34 -9.43 6.11
C GLU A 380 -27.91 -10.00 7.47
N ASN A 381 -26.78 -9.51 7.99
CA ASN A 381 -26.34 -9.85 9.32
C ASN A 381 -27.16 -9.03 10.33
N THR A 382 -28.25 -9.62 10.85
CA THR A 382 -29.09 -8.97 11.87
C THR A 382 -28.48 -9.04 13.28
N ASP A 383 -27.37 -9.76 13.43
CA ASP A 383 -26.63 -9.82 14.68
C ASP A 383 -25.83 -8.52 14.83
N THR A 384 -26.48 -7.51 15.42
CA THR A 384 -25.87 -6.28 15.92
C THR A 384 -25.03 -6.54 17.17
N ASP A 385 -24.29 -7.64 17.23
CA ASP A 385 -23.18 -7.69 18.17
C ASP A 385 -22.03 -6.95 17.50
N GLU A 386 -21.92 -5.67 17.84
CA GLU A 386 -20.65 -4.94 17.84
C GLU A 386 -19.68 -5.69 18.76
N SER A 387 -19.29 -6.91 18.38
CA SER A 387 -18.16 -7.58 18.98
C SER A 387 -16.97 -6.72 18.61
N PRO A 388 -16.36 -6.01 19.56
CA PRO A 388 -15.17 -5.26 19.27
C PRO A 388 -14.18 -6.30 18.77
N ILE A 389 -13.64 -6.05 17.59
CA ILE A 389 -12.35 -6.57 17.14
C ILE A 389 -11.50 -6.88 18.38
N PRO A 390 -11.07 -8.14 18.59
CA PRO A 390 -10.48 -8.56 19.84
C PRO A 390 -9.35 -7.61 20.22
N VAL A 391 -9.50 -6.97 21.38
CA VAL A 391 -8.53 -6.02 21.90
C VAL A 391 -7.24 -6.77 22.22
N VAL A 392 -6.27 -6.71 21.31
CA VAL A 392 -4.95 -7.31 21.51
C VAL A 392 -4.19 -6.55 22.60
N SER A 393 -3.47 -7.36 23.38
CA SER A 393 -2.64 -7.07 24.54
C SER A 393 -1.94 -5.70 24.55
N LYS A 394 -1.97 -5.03 25.71
CA LYS A 394 -1.14 -3.85 26.00
C LYS A 394 0.32 -4.10 25.58
N LEU A 395 0.84 -3.27 24.68
CA LEU A 395 2.25 -3.25 24.28
C LEU A 395 3.17 -3.21 25.51
N ARG A 396 4.20 -4.05 25.53
CA ARG A 396 5.23 -3.99 26.56
C ARG A 396 6.12 -2.77 26.30
N LYS A 397 6.59 -2.12 27.38
CA LYS A 397 7.53 -0.98 27.28
C LYS A 397 8.80 -1.29 26.47
N LYS A 398 9.23 -2.54 26.35
CA LYS A 398 10.46 -2.90 25.59
C LYS A 398 10.27 -2.89 24.07
N ASP A 399 9.03 -3.00 23.61
CA ASP A 399 8.65 -3.16 22.20
C ASP A 399 8.30 -1.83 21.54
N THR A 400 8.47 -0.72 22.25
CA THR A 400 8.19 0.64 21.81
C THR A 400 9.48 1.45 21.68
N TYR A 401 9.44 2.47 20.83
CA TYR A 401 10.49 3.46 20.74
C TYR A 401 10.47 4.34 22.00
N HIS A 402 11.67 4.63 22.53
CA HIS A 402 11.84 5.45 23.73
C HIS A 402 13.09 6.30 23.59
N LEU A 403 12.99 7.54 24.08
CA LEU A 403 14.16 8.34 24.37
C LEU A 403 14.78 7.91 25.72
N PRO A 404 16.12 7.78 25.80
CA PRO A 404 16.80 7.58 27.08
C PRO A 404 16.66 8.84 27.96
N SER A 405 16.44 8.66 29.27
CA SER A 405 16.44 9.78 30.23
C SER A 405 17.86 10.31 30.44
N ARG A 406 18.12 11.59 30.12
CA ARG A 406 19.45 12.20 30.30
C ARG A 406 19.48 13.53 31.03
N VAL A 407 18.52 13.73 31.93
CA VAL A 407 18.55 14.80 32.95
C VAL A 407 19.89 14.81 33.71
N LYS A 408 20.52 13.65 33.87
CA LYS A 408 21.83 13.50 34.53
C LYS A 408 22.96 14.25 33.81
N LEU A 409 22.99 14.25 32.47
CA LEU A 409 24.08 14.86 31.70
C LEU A 409 24.10 16.39 31.84
N MET A 410 22.91 17.01 31.84
CA MET A 410 22.78 18.46 32.04
C MET A 410 23.19 18.89 33.45
N LEU A 411 22.82 18.11 34.47
CA LEU A 411 23.23 18.36 35.85
C LEU A 411 24.74 18.18 36.04
N GLU A 412 25.34 17.19 35.37
CA GLU A 412 26.79 16.99 35.38
C GLU A 412 27.52 18.17 34.71
N LEU A 413 27.00 18.68 33.60
CA LEU A 413 27.54 19.87 32.92
C LEU A 413 27.45 21.12 33.80
N GLU A 414 26.30 21.37 34.42
CA GLU A 414 26.10 22.50 35.33
C GLU A 414 27.10 22.44 36.51
N GLN A 415 27.23 21.27 37.15
CA GLN A 415 28.16 21.09 38.26
C GLN A 415 29.62 21.32 37.84
N ALA A 416 30.02 20.76 36.70
CA ALA A 416 31.39 20.91 36.19
C ALA A 416 31.74 22.38 35.91
N ILE A 417 30.79 23.17 35.38
CA ILE A 417 30.95 24.61 35.16
C ILE A 417 31.06 25.37 36.49
N GLU A 418 30.24 25.05 37.49
CA GLU A 418 30.30 25.70 38.80
C GLU A 418 31.60 25.42 39.57
N ASP A 419 32.16 24.21 39.44
CA ASP A 419 33.42 23.84 40.08
C ASP A 419 34.62 24.68 39.59
N HIS A 420 34.54 25.22 38.38
CA HIS A 420 35.56 26.06 37.75
C HIS A 420 35.37 27.56 37.99
N LYS A 421 34.40 27.94 38.82
CA LYS A 421 34.11 29.34 39.15
C LYS A 421 35.37 30.08 39.61
N PRO A 422 35.67 31.26 39.03
CA PRO A 422 36.83 32.05 39.42
C PRO A 422 36.80 32.36 40.92
N LYS A 423 37.89 32.03 41.62
CA LYS A 423 38.02 32.36 43.04
C LYS A 423 38.05 33.88 43.16
N LYS A 424 37.16 34.46 43.98
CA LYS A 424 37.21 35.90 44.31
C LYS A 424 38.59 36.22 44.87
N VAL A 425 39.40 36.95 44.09
CA VAL A 425 40.59 37.60 44.64
C VAL A 425 40.08 38.62 45.65
N LYS A 426 40.26 38.35 46.94
CA LYS A 426 40.17 39.41 47.95
C LYS A 426 41.26 40.42 47.58
N VAL A 427 40.86 41.58 47.07
CA VAL A 427 41.75 42.73 46.96
C VAL A 427 42.13 43.10 48.39
N GLY A 428 43.28 42.60 48.85
CA GLY A 428 43.93 43.12 50.04
C GLY A 428 44.44 44.53 49.72
N PRO A 429 44.42 45.47 50.69
CA PRO A 429 44.93 46.80 50.45
C PRO A 429 46.46 46.78 50.39
N GLY A 430 47.02 47.40 49.36
CA GLY A 430 48.47 47.66 49.21
C GLY A 430 49.12 46.75 48.17
N ASN A 431 50.09 47.20 47.38
CA ASN A 431 50.83 48.45 47.36
C ASN A 431 51.43 48.60 45.95
N HIS A 432 51.53 49.84 45.48
CA HIS A 432 52.29 50.18 44.27
C HIS A 432 53.81 49.96 44.47
N CYS A 433 54.51 49.89 43.34
CA CYS A 433 55.97 49.96 43.12
C CYS A 433 56.70 48.59 43.08
N PHE A 434 57.67 48.29 42.20
CA PHE A 434 58.66 49.11 41.50
C PHE A 434 59.14 48.43 40.20
N PHE A 435 59.27 49.21 39.12
CA PHE A 435 60.29 49.02 38.09
C PHE A 435 61.63 49.56 38.61
N LYS A 436 62.73 48.78 38.50
CA LYS A 436 64.09 49.21 38.07
C LYS A 436 65.19 48.18 38.37
N ARG A 437 65.88 47.73 37.32
CA ARG A 437 67.35 47.73 37.13
C ARG A 437 67.65 47.28 35.70
N GLN A 438 68.06 48.14 34.77
CA GLN A 438 69.32 48.89 34.57
C GLN A 438 70.31 48.12 33.66
N GLU A 439 70.64 48.78 32.54
CA GLU A 439 71.48 48.37 31.41
C GLU A 439 72.99 48.31 31.74
N ALA A 440 73.69 47.42 31.02
CA ALA A 440 75.04 47.55 30.44
C ALA A 440 75.29 46.28 29.59
N ARG A 441 75.85 46.24 28.37
CA ARG A 441 76.39 47.23 27.41
C ARG A 441 76.66 46.48 26.08
N ASN A 442 76.36 47.15 24.94
CA ASN A 442 77.02 47.26 23.60
C ASN A 442 77.92 46.09 23.11
N SER A 443 77.95 45.69 21.82
CA SER A 443 77.81 46.46 20.57
C SER A 443 77.44 45.56 19.37
N GLU A 444 76.75 46.16 18.39
CA GLU A 444 76.85 46.00 16.92
C GLU A 444 77.29 44.65 16.30
N VAL A 445 76.44 44.07 15.43
CA VAL A 445 76.66 43.97 13.95
C VAL A 445 75.44 43.29 13.29
N MET A 446 75.03 43.88 12.18
CA MET A 446 74.02 43.42 11.20
C MET A 446 74.46 42.18 10.42
N GLU A 447 73.47 41.36 10.03
CA GLU A 447 73.23 40.71 8.71
C GLU A 447 71.82 40.05 8.89
N GLN A 448 70.69 40.36 8.24
CA GLN A 448 70.34 40.67 6.84
C GLN A 448 71.14 39.77 5.89
N GLU A 449 70.57 38.76 5.24
CA GLU A 449 69.40 38.65 4.34
C GLU A 449 68.95 37.15 4.34
N ASP A 450 67.76 36.66 3.97
CA ASP A 450 66.98 36.76 2.71
C ASP A 450 65.87 35.66 2.86
N LEU A 451 64.70 35.58 2.21
CA LEU A 451 63.90 36.40 1.30
C LEU A 451 62.60 35.60 1.05
N GLY A 452 61.53 36.28 0.62
CA GLY A 452 60.46 35.71 -0.21
C GLY A 452 59.30 35.06 0.55
N SER A 453 58.20 35.76 0.85
CA SER A 453 57.11 36.10 -0.08
C SER A 453 56.44 34.87 -0.69
N GLU A 454 55.25 34.53 -0.20
CA GLU A 454 54.07 34.45 -1.08
C GLU A 454 52.77 34.55 -0.27
N VAL A 455 51.90 35.42 -0.79
CA VAL A 455 50.51 35.66 -0.42
C VAL A 455 49.64 34.77 -1.31
N MET A 456 48.39 34.54 -0.87
CA MET A 456 47.25 33.87 -1.53
C MET A 456 47.01 32.45 -1.00
N GLU A 457 45.80 32.02 -0.69
CA GLU A 457 44.51 32.40 -1.27
C GLU A 457 43.38 32.02 -0.29
N ILE A 458 42.39 32.90 -0.13
CA ILE A 458 41.11 32.54 0.51
C ILE A 458 40.36 31.68 -0.50
N GLY A 459 40.36 30.37 -0.28
CA GLY A 459 39.46 29.45 -0.98
C GLY A 459 38.04 29.65 -0.48
N VAL A 460 37.29 30.52 -1.17
CA VAL A 460 35.82 30.45 -1.20
C VAL A 460 35.51 29.13 -1.90
N MET A 461 34.99 28.14 -1.16
CA MET A 461 34.39 26.98 -1.80
C MET A 461 32.99 27.36 -2.25
N ASP A 462 32.83 27.37 -3.58
CA ASP A 462 31.58 27.54 -4.28
C ASP A 462 30.54 26.53 -3.80
N VAL A 463 29.33 27.06 -3.62
CA VAL A 463 28.11 26.30 -3.39
C VAL A 463 27.74 25.64 -4.71
N ASP A 464 28.06 24.36 -4.88
CA ASP A 464 27.46 23.54 -5.91
C ASP A 464 26.01 23.25 -5.51
N VAL A 465 25.13 24.05 -6.09
CA VAL A 465 23.72 23.75 -6.29
C VAL A 465 23.65 22.60 -7.30
N ILE A 466 23.38 21.41 -6.81
CA ILE A 466 22.84 20.28 -7.58
C ILE A 466 21.62 19.84 -6.77
N GLY A 467 20.45 20.41 -7.04
CA GLY A 467 19.60 19.93 -8.13
C GLY A 467 18.61 18.96 -7.52
N HIS A 468 17.68 19.47 -6.71
CA HIS A 468 16.46 18.74 -6.42
C HIS A 468 15.68 18.71 -7.73
N ASP A 469 15.66 17.54 -8.39
CA ASP A 469 14.66 17.26 -9.40
C ASP A 469 13.31 17.22 -8.69
N GLU A 470 12.67 18.40 -8.64
CA GLU A 470 11.23 18.55 -8.49
C GLU A 470 10.57 18.12 -9.81
N ASP A 471 10.52 16.81 -10.07
CA ASP A 471 9.64 16.21 -11.07
C ASP A 471 9.50 14.72 -10.76
N ASP A 472 8.66 14.39 -9.76
CA ASP A 472 8.03 13.05 -9.65
C ASP A 472 6.74 13.10 -8.81
N LEU A 473 6.04 14.25 -8.84
CA LEU A 473 4.63 14.36 -8.47
C LEU A 473 3.77 14.33 -9.73
N GLN A 474 3.86 13.22 -10.48
CA GLN A 474 2.82 12.86 -11.44
C GLN A 474 2.00 11.70 -10.89
N TYR A 475 0.72 12.00 -10.67
CA TYR A 475 -0.38 11.04 -10.59
C TYR A 475 -0.16 9.89 -11.59
N GLY A 476 0.16 8.72 -11.06
CA GLY A 476 0.23 7.47 -11.81
C GLY A 476 -0.73 6.47 -11.18
N THR A 477 -1.98 6.47 -11.61
CA THR A 477 -2.80 5.25 -11.65
C THR A 477 -2.09 4.29 -12.62
N SER A 478 -1.12 3.52 -12.12
CA SER A 478 -0.59 2.38 -12.84
C SER A 478 -1.53 1.22 -12.57
N MET A 479 -2.09 0.66 -13.63
CA MET A 479 -2.50 -0.74 -13.59
C MET A 479 -1.27 -1.55 -13.17
N VAL A 480 -1.46 -2.50 -12.26
CA VAL A 480 -0.47 -3.55 -12.06
C VAL A 480 -0.56 -4.41 -13.32
N ASN A 481 0.44 -4.30 -14.20
CA ASN A 481 0.62 -5.20 -15.33
C ASN A 481 0.99 -6.61 -14.83
#